data_AF-A0A1F7BWB2-F1
#
_entry.id   AF-A0A1F7BWB2-F1
#
_cell.length_a   1.000
_cell.length_b   1.000
_cell.length_c   1.000
_cell.angle_alpha   90.00
_cell.angle_beta   90.00
_cell.angle_gamma   90.00
#
_symmetry.space_group_name_H-M   'P 1'
#
loop_
_entity.id
_entity.type
_entity.pdbx_description
1 polymer ?
#
loop_
_entity_poly.entity_id
_entity_poly.type
_entity_poly.pdbx_seq_one_letter_code
_entity_poly.pdbx_strand_id
1 'polypeptide(L)'
;MSTESRVAELMRMSPDELRKEICLRRAECAKMRMGIGVQSEKNHALYRTKRRELARMLTVLGQLDKDEKNETKKTIKKTKKIMASQATDNAVKNTGSEIAAKSVVTAKSRKSSSSS
;
A
#
# COMPACT_ATOMS: atom_id res chain seq x y z
N MET A 1 -32.62 -14.45 2.54
CA MET A 1 -31.35 -14.15 3.26
C MET A 1 -30.71 -12.95 2.60
N SER A 2 -30.73 -11.78 3.25
CA SER A 2 -30.25 -10.53 2.66
C SER A 2 -28.73 -10.59 2.47
N THR A 3 -28.26 -10.34 1.25
CA THR A 3 -26.84 -10.51 0.90
C THR A 3 -25.92 -9.46 1.50
N GLU A 4 -26.48 -8.35 1.97
CA GLU A 4 -25.76 -7.23 2.57
C GLU A 4 -25.29 -7.56 3.99
N SER A 5 -26.13 -8.24 4.79
CA SER A 5 -25.77 -8.74 6.13
C SER A 5 -24.52 -9.61 6.08
N ARG A 6 -24.42 -10.46 5.05
CA ARG A 6 -23.32 -11.42 4.91
C ARG A 6 -21.98 -10.75 4.61
N VAL A 7 -21.96 -9.65 3.85
CA VAL A 7 -20.71 -8.94 3.56
C VAL A 7 -20.23 -8.18 4.78
N ALA A 8 -21.15 -7.55 5.52
CA ALA A 8 -20.82 -6.89 6.79
C ALA A 8 -20.24 -7.87 7.82
N GLU A 9 -20.77 -9.09 7.88
CA GLU A 9 -20.20 -10.18 8.71
C GLU A 9 -18.76 -10.52 8.30
N LEU A 10 -18.49 -10.66 6.99
CA LEU A 10 -17.14 -10.97 6.48
C LEU A 10 -16.12 -9.87 6.81
N MET A 11 -16.53 -8.60 6.80
CA MET A 11 -15.65 -7.48 7.14
C MET A 11 -15.28 -7.42 8.64
N ARG A 12 -16.05 -8.09 9.50
CA ARG A 12 -15.76 -8.17 10.94
C ARG A 12 -14.83 -9.32 11.30
N MET A 13 -14.59 -10.25 10.38
CA MET A 13 -13.64 -11.36 10.59
C MET A 13 -12.20 -10.84 10.53
N SER A 14 -11.31 -11.49 11.28
CA SER A 14 -9.88 -11.23 11.11
C SER A 14 -9.41 -11.71 9.73
N PRO A 15 -8.39 -11.07 9.13
CA PRO A 15 -7.88 -11.46 7.82
C PRO A 15 -7.37 -12.91 7.80
N ASP A 16 -6.83 -13.41 8.91
CA ASP A 16 -6.35 -14.79 9.04
C ASP A 16 -7.49 -15.82 9.08
N GLU A 17 -8.55 -15.55 9.83
CA GLU A 17 -9.75 -16.39 9.82
C GLU A 17 -10.41 -16.39 8.45
N LEU A 18 -10.47 -15.23 7.78
CA LEU A 18 -11.03 -15.11 6.44
C LEU A 18 -10.23 -15.96 5.43
N ARG A 19 -8.89 -15.99 5.54
CA ARG A 19 -8.03 -16.87 4.72
C ARG A 19 -8.30 -18.35 4.96
N LYS A 20 -8.50 -18.77 6.21
CA LYS A 20 -8.87 -20.16 6.56
C LYS A 20 -10.22 -20.53 5.95
N GLU A 21 -11.23 -19.69 6.11
CA GLU A 21 -12.57 -19.92 5.55
C GLU A 21 -12.53 -19.98 4.01
N ILE A 22 -11.77 -19.11 3.36
CA ILE A 22 -11.54 -19.16 1.91
C ILE A 22 -10.97 -20.51 1.47
N CYS A 23 -10.02 -21.06 2.23
CA CYS A 23 -9.42 -22.36 1.92
C CYS A 23 -10.46 -23.49 1.99
N LEU A 24 -11.30 -23.51 3.04
CA LEU A 24 -12.38 -24.47 3.18
C LEU A 24 -13.39 -24.37 2.03
N ARG A 25 -13.81 -23.14 1.70
CA ARG A 25 -14.78 -22.87 0.64
C ARG A 25 -14.26 -23.21 -0.74
N ARG A 26 -12.95 -23.08 -0.98
CA ARG A 26 -12.29 -23.56 -2.20
C ARG A 26 -12.37 -25.08 -2.30
N ALA A 27 -12.08 -25.80 -1.22
CA ALA A 27 -12.18 -27.26 -1.20
C ALA A 27 -13.63 -27.73 -1.45
N GLU A 28 -14.62 -27.10 -0.81
CA GLU A 28 -16.05 -27.36 -1.06
C GLU A 28 -16.41 -27.14 -2.53
N CYS A 29 -16.02 -26.00 -3.11
CA CYS A 29 -16.29 -25.70 -4.51
C CYS A 29 -15.60 -26.68 -5.47
N ALA A 30 -14.39 -27.12 -5.15
CA ALA A 30 -13.68 -28.13 -5.94
C ALA A 30 -14.40 -29.47 -5.90
N LYS A 31 -14.81 -29.93 -4.71
CA LYS A 31 -15.60 -31.15 -4.52
C LYS A 31 -16.89 -31.12 -5.34
N MET A 32 -17.67 -30.03 -5.23
CA MET A 32 -18.90 -29.87 -6.01
C MET A 32 -18.64 -29.83 -7.52
N ARG A 33 -17.56 -29.16 -7.96
CA ARG A 33 -17.20 -29.12 -9.38
C ARG A 33 -16.90 -30.52 -9.91
N MET A 34 -16.18 -31.33 -9.15
CA MET A 34 -15.90 -32.72 -9.50
C MET A 34 -17.19 -33.56 -9.53
N GLY A 35 -18.04 -33.45 -8.50
CA GLY A 35 -19.32 -34.15 -8.43
C GLY A 35 -20.26 -33.81 -9.59
N ILE A 36 -20.31 -32.55 -9.99
CA ILE A 36 -21.04 -32.11 -11.18
C ILE A 36 -20.43 -32.71 -12.46
N GLY A 37 -19.09 -32.69 -12.58
CA GLY A 37 -18.39 -33.21 -13.76
C GLY A 37 -18.62 -34.70 -13.99
N VAL A 38 -18.71 -35.49 -12.92
CA VAL A 38 -19.03 -36.93 -12.98
C VAL A 38 -20.54 -37.23 -12.88
N GLN A 39 -21.38 -36.18 -12.95
CA GLN A 39 -22.85 -36.26 -12.86
C GLN A 39 -23.39 -36.89 -11.55
N SER A 40 -22.59 -36.98 -10.49
CA SER A 40 -23.01 -37.46 -9.17
C SER A 40 -23.79 -36.40 -8.38
N GLU A 41 -23.54 -35.11 -8.66
CA GLU A 41 -24.27 -33.99 -8.07
C GLU A 41 -25.01 -33.19 -9.14
N LYS A 42 -26.33 -32.99 -8.96
CA LYS A 42 -27.18 -32.25 -9.90
C LYS A 42 -27.44 -30.79 -9.47
N ASN A 43 -26.97 -30.38 -8.29
CA ASN A 43 -27.30 -29.08 -7.74
C ASN A 43 -26.33 -27.98 -8.20
N HIS A 44 -26.40 -27.64 -9.49
CA HIS A 44 -25.59 -26.56 -10.09
C HIS A 44 -25.87 -25.19 -9.47
N ALA A 45 -27.10 -24.96 -8.99
CA ALA A 45 -27.49 -23.69 -8.37
C ALA A 45 -26.73 -23.46 -7.06
N LEU A 46 -26.61 -24.50 -6.24
CA LEU A 46 -25.83 -24.45 -5.01
C LEU A 46 -24.35 -24.16 -5.28
N TYR A 47 -23.76 -24.85 -6.26
CA TYR A 47 -22.37 -24.59 -6.68
C TYR A 47 -22.16 -23.12 -7.09
N ARG A 48 -23.06 -22.55 -7.90
CA ARG A 48 -22.98 -21.14 -8.33
C ARG A 48 -23.09 -20.19 -7.14
N THR A 49 -23.95 -20.48 -6.16
CA THR A 49 -24.09 -19.67 -4.95
C THR A 49 -22.83 -19.71 -4.11
N LYS A 50 -22.28 -20.90 -3.86
CA LYS A 50 -21.03 -21.09 -3.11
C LYS A 50 -19.84 -20.42 -3.79
N ARG A 51 -19.76 -20.48 -5.12
CA ARG A 51 -18.74 -19.77 -5.89
C ARG A 51 -18.88 -18.24 -5.77
N ARG A 52 -20.09 -17.70 -5.75
CA ARG A 52 -20.33 -16.26 -5.52
C ARG A 52 -19.96 -15.84 -4.11
N GLU A 53 -20.25 -16.66 -3.10
CA GLU A 53 -19.79 -16.43 -1.72
C GLU A 53 -18.27 -16.37 -1.66
N LEU A 54 -17.58 -17.33 -2.28
CA LEU A 54 -16.12 -17.35 -2.36
C LEU A 54 -15.55 -16.09 -3.03
N ALA A 55 -16.16 -15.63 -4.11
CA ALA A 55 -15.75 -14.38 -4.77
C ALA A 55 -15.90 -13.17 -3.83
N ARG A 56 -16.99 -13.07 -3.06
CA ARG A 56 -17.18 -11.99 -2.08
C ARG A 56 -16.12 -12.02 -0.99
N MET A 57 -15.78 -13.20 -0.46
CA MET A 57 -14.72 -13.36 0.54
C MET A 57 -13.36 -12.88 0.02
N LEU A 58 -13.03 -13.22 -1.23
CA LEU A 58 -11.79 -12.76 -1.87
C LEU A 58 -11.76 -11.24 -2.08
N THR A 59 -12.91 -10.64 -2.45
CA THR A 59 -13.03 -9.19 -2.56
C THR A 59 -12.80 -8.50 -1.22
N VAL A 60 -13.43 -8.99 -0.14
CA VAL A 60 -13.26 -8.43 1.21
C VAL A 60 -11.81 -8.55 1.67
N LEU A 61 -11.17 -9.71 1.48
CA LEU A 61 -9.76 -9.89 1.82
C LEU A 61 -8.87 -8.89 1.07
N GLY A 62 -9.11 -8.71 -0.23
CA GLY A 62 -8.38 -7.74 -1.04
C GLY A 62 -8.63 -6.29 -0.63
N GLN A 63 -9.76 -5.99 0.03
CA GLN A 63 -10.06 -4.67 0.58
C GLN A 63 -9.32 -4.45 1.90
N LEU A 64 -9.39 -5.42 2.82
CA LEU A 64 -8.65 -5.41 4.09
C LEU A 64 -7.13 -5.24 3.86
N ASP A 65 -6.55 -6.01 2.92
CA ASP A 65 -5.13 -5.92 2.56
C ASP A 65 -4.75 -4.53 1.98
N LYS A 66 -5.69 -3.82 1.34
CA LYS A 66 -5.46 -2.46 0.82
C LYS A 66 -5.53 -1.42 1.93
N ASP A 67 -6.46 -1.59 2.86
CA ASP A 67 -6.66 -0.66 3.98
C ASP A 67 -5.44 -0.67 4.91
N GLU A 68 -4.87 -1.84 5.22
CA GLU A 68 -3.61 -1.96 5.96
C GLU A 68 -2.44 -1.22 5.27
N LYS A 69 -2.34 -1.34 3.94
CA LYS A 69 -1.32 -0.65 3.14
C LYS A 69 -1.53 0.86 3.05
N ASN A 70 -2.76 1.34 3.21
CA ASN A 70 -3.08 2.77 3.17
C ASN A 70 -2.81 3.44 4.53
N GLU A 71 -3.08 2.77 5.65
CA GLU A 71 -2.76 3.28 6.99
C GLU A 71 -1.24 3.46 7.18
N THR A 72 -0.44 2.49 6.73
CA THR A 72 1.04 2.59 6.75
C THR A 72 1.58 3.74 5.89
N LYS A 73 0.92 4.09 4.78
CA LYS A 73 1.33 5.23 3.93
C LYS A 73 0.98 6.60 4.54
N LYS A 74 -0.07 6.70 5.34
CA LYS A 74 -0.47 7.97 5.99
C LYS A 74 0.50 8.38 7.09
N THR A 75 0.97 7.43 7.90
CA THR A 75 1.92 7.71 8.99
C THR A 75 3.28 8.18 8.46
N ILE A 76 3.79 7.58 7.39
CA ILE A 76 5.08 7.96 6.77
C ILE A 76 5.03 9.38 6.16
N LYS A 77 3.89 9.80 5.59
CA LYS A 77 3.74 11.17 5.07
C LYS A 77 3.72 12.21 6.19
N LYS A 78 3.09 11.87 7.34
CA LYS A 78 3.03 12.76 8.50
C LYS A 78 4.42 12.96 9.12
N THR A 79 5.23 11.91 9.24
CA THR A 79 6.59 12.03 9.79
C THR A 79 7.52 12.83 8.87
N LYS A 80 7.46 12.65 7.55
CA LYS A 80 8.24 13.45 6.59
C LYS A 80 7.90 14.94 6.63
N LYS A 81 6.62 15.30 6.80
CA LYS A 81 6.20 16.70 6.93
C LYS A 81 6.76 17.36 8.21
N ILE A 82 6.81 16.62 9.32
CA ILE A 82 7.35 17.12 10.60
C ILE A 82 8.87 17.32 10.51
N MET A 83 9.60 16.41 9.85
CA MET A 83 11.05 16.55 9.68
C MET A 83 11.44 17.69 8.72
N ALA A 84 10.65 17.95 7.68
CA ALA A 84 10.88 19.08 6.78
C ALA A 84 10.70 20.44 7.48
N SER A 85 9.75 20.56 8.41
CA SER A 85 9.57 21.78 9.22
C SER A 85 10.67 22.00 10.26
N GLN A 86 11.35 20.94 10.73
CA GLN A 86 12.45 21.08 11.70
C GLN A 86 13.79 21.47 11.04
N ALA A 87 13.94 21.27 9.73
CA ALA A 87 15.15 21.66 9.00
C ALA A 87 15.23 23.16 8.73
N THR A 88 14.09 23.86 8.65
CA THR A 88 14.06 25.31 8.36
C THR A 88 14.35 26.19 9.59
N ASP A 89 14.17 25.67 10.81
CA ASP A 89 14.43 26.46 12.04
C ASP A 89 15.92 26.46 12.45
N ASN A 90 16.73 25.52 11.96
CA ASN A 90 18.17 25.46 12.28
C ASN A 90 19.06 26.25 11.30
N ALA A 91 18.57 26.63 10.12
CA ALA A 91 19.36 27.36 9.12
C ALA A 91 19.51 28.87 9.41
N VAL A 92 18.67 29.45 10.27
CA VAL A 92 18.62 30.92 10.48
C VAL A 92 19.63 31.42 11.51
N LYS A 93 20.27 30.54 12.31
CA LYS A 93 21.16 30.97 13.41
C LYS A 93 22.65 31.07 13.05
N ASN A 94 23.07 30.77 11.82
CA ASN A 94 24.50 30.59 11.50
C ASN A 94 25.10 31.57 10.47
N THR A 95 24.43 32.67 10.13
CA THR A 95 24.96 33.68 9.17
C THR A 95 25.45 34.98 9.82
N GLY A 96 25.67 34.96 11.13
CA GLY A 96 26.10 36.13 11.91
C GLY A 96 27.46 35.96 12.58
N SER A 97 28.54 35.68 11.84
CA SER A 97 29.93 36.04 12.23
C SER A 97 30.97 35.43 11.28
N GLU A 98 31.35 36.14 10.23
CA GLU A 98 32.73 36.08 9.70
C GLU A 98 32.98 37.33 8.83
N ILE A 99 33.31 38.43 9.51
CA ILE A 99 34.64 39.06 9.52
C ILE A 99 34.96 39.77 8.20
N ALA A 100 34.67 41.07 8.24
CA ALA A 100 35.41 42.09 7.52
C ALA A 100 36.89 42.02 7.90
N ALA A 101 37.78 41.73 6.94
CA ALA A 101 39.13 42.30 6.84
C ALA A 101 39.90 41.63 5.71
N LYS A 102 40.12 42.37 4.61
CA LYS A 102 41.42 42.62 3.97
C LYS A 102 41.24 42.94 2.48
N SER A 103 41.22 44.25 2.24
CA SER A 103 41.82 44.88 1.08
C SER A 103 43.26 44.39 0.86
N VAL A 104 43.67 44.21 -0.39
CA VAL A 104 44.93 44.70 -1.01
C VAL A 104 45.08 44.12 -2.42
N VAL A 105 44.98 45.04 -3.37
CA VAL A 105 45.61 45.21 -4.69
C VAL A 105 46.66 44.16 -5.15
N THR A 106 46.54 43.67 -6.39
CA THR A 106 47.53 43.71 -7.51
C THR A 106 47.09 42.74 -8.64
N ALA A 107 46.67 43.24 -9.81
CA ALA A 107 47.47 43.50 -11.01
C ALA A 107 47.83 42.26 -11.88
N LYS A 108 47.12 42.17 -13.03
CA LYS A 108 47.68 42.05 -14.39
C LYS A 108 48.53 40.82 -14.75
N SER A 109 48.01 39.97 -15.65
CA SER A 109 48.80 39.42 -16.77
C SER A 109 47.91 38.74 -17.81
N ARG A 110 48.12 39.11 -19.08
CA ARG A 110 47.56 38.50 -20.30
C ARG A 110 48.40 37.26 -20.66
N LYS A 111 47.81 36.15 -21.11
CA LYS A 111 48.29 35.49 -22.35
C LYS A 111 47.32 34.45 -22.93
N SER A 112 47.08 34.64 -24.22
CA SER A 112 46.60 33.76 -25.29
C SER A 112 47.22 32.37 -25.38
N SER A 113 46.47 31.39 -25.92
CA SER A 113 46.83 30.43 -27.01
C SER A 113 45.98 29.14 -26.86
N SER A 114 44.95 28.90 -27.68
CA SER A 114 44.96 28.27 -29.03
C SER A 114 45.25 26.75 -29.05
N SER A 115 44.23 25.98 -29.44
CA SER A 115 44.23 24.83 -30.37
C SER A 115 45.34 23.77 -30.27
N SER A 116 44.93 22.51 -30.12
CA SER A 116 45.05 21.43 -31.12
C SER A 116 44.09 20.30 -30.78
#